data_AF-M2RX05-F1
#
_entry.id   AF-M2RX05-F1
#
_cell.length_a   1.000
_cell.length_b   1.000
_cell.length_c   1.000
_cell.angle_alpha   90.00
_cell.angle_beta   90.00
_cell.angle_gamma   90.00
#
_symmetry.space_group_name_H-M   'P 1'
#
loop_
_entity.id
_entity.type
_entity.pdbx_description
1 polymer ?
#
loop_
_entity_poly.entity_id
_entity_poly.type
_entity_poly.pdbx_seq_one_letter_code
_entity_poly.pdbx_strand_id
1 'polypeptide(L)'
;MYGAASVGRRDGFDSEDETEIDRRSIVIGDFIDLLTGIVDISKQCSILSGGVDLSLGRMPLKYFNMVITKHIDVIDELYETINTFKKKNKLIITELKEEEKEKRERRESVKQRRRKKKRQNQREEKLDLSSLI
;
A
#
# COMPACT_ATOMS: atom_id res chain seq x y z
N MET A 1 -40.49 -36.01 21.03
CA MET A 1 -40.13 -35.10 19.92
C MET A 1 -39.53 -33.85 20.53
N TYR A 2 -38.22 -33.66 20.38
CA TYR A 2 -37.52 -32.50 20.96
C TYR A 2 -37.58 -31.33 19.99
N GLY A 3 -38.24 -30.26 20.40
CA GLY A 3 -38.05 -28.94 19.80
C GLY A 3 -36.72 -28.37 20.27
N ALA A 4 -35.90 -27.88 19.34
CA ALA A 4 -34.75 -27.06 19.64
C ALA A 4 -35.08 -25.61 19.25
N ALA A 5 -34.95 -24.70 20.20
CA ALA A 5 -35.10 -23.26 19.99
C ALA A 5 -34.04 -22.77 19.00
N SER A 6 -34.48 -22.11 17.91
CA SER A 6 -33.59 -21.39 17.00
C SER A 6 -33.05 -20.15 17.71
N VAL A 7 -31.96 -20.32 18.46
CA VAL A 7 -31.18 -19.19 18.96
C VAL A 7 -30.61 -18.48 17.74
N GLY A 8 -31.11 -17.27 17.49
CA GLY A 8 -30.72 -16.43 16.36
C GLY A 8 -29.22 -16.22 16.33
N ARG A 9 -28.52 -16.98 15.48
CA ARG A 9 -27.26 -16.56 14.91
C ARG A 9 -27.61 -15.60 13.78
N ARG A 10 -27.26 -14.33 13.97
CA ARG A 10 -27.06 -13.44 12.83
C ARG A 10 -25.87 -14.02 12.08
N ASP A 11 -26.12 -14.71 10.97
CA ASP A 11 -25.12 -14.93 9.94
C ASP A 11 -24.86 -13.58 9.28
N GLY A 12 -24.10 -12.74 9.98
CA GLY A 12 -23.47 -11.56 9.41
C GLY A 12 -22.27 -12.03 8.60
N PHE A 13 -22.50 -12.47 7.38
CA PHE A 13 -21.45 -12.52 6.38
C PHE A 13 -21.17 -11.08 5.94
N ASP A 14 -20.33 -10.40 6.69
CA ASP A 14 -19.76 -9.09 6.34
C ASP A 14 -18.26 -9.25 6.03
N SER A 15 -17.92 -10.25 5.20
CA SER A 15 -16.53 -10.47 4.78
C SER A 15 -16.43 -11.04 3.36
N GLU A 16 -16.92 -10.30 2.36
CA GLU A 16 -16.67 -10.65 0.94
C GLU A 16 -15.24 -10.32 0.48
N ASP A 17 -14.40 -9.68 1.30
CA ASP A 17 -13.04 -9.26 0.91
C ASP A 17 -11.89 -9.91 1.71
N GLU A 18 -12.17 -10.83 2.64
CA GLU A 18 -11.12 -11.61 3.31
C GLU A 18 -10.81 -12.89 2.54
N THR A 19 -10.31 -12.74 1.30
CA THR A 19 -9.60 -13.84 0.65
C THR A 19 -8.31 -14.09 1.43
N GLU A 20 -8.25 -15.24 2.09
CA GLU A 20 -7.06 -15.80 2.74
C GLU A 20 -5.86 -15.63 1.81
N ILE A 21 -4.79 -15.03 2.32
CA ILE A 21 -3.56 -14.85 1.55
C ILE A 21 -2.99 -16.25 1.36
N ASP A 22 -3.10 -16.77 0.14
CA ASP A 22 -2.48 -18.04 -0.24
C ASP A 22 -0.96 -17.89 -0.11
N ARG A 23 -0.39 -18.48 0.96
CA ARG A 23 1.02 -18.35 1.35
C ARG A 23 1.93 -19.19 0.45
N ARG A 24 1.75 -19.08 -0.85
CA ARG A 24 2.66 -19.68 -1.82
C ARG A 24 3.97 -18.89 -1.88
N SER A 25 5.06 -19.57 -2.20
CA SER A 25 6.32 -18.91 -2.48
C SER A 25 6.18 -17.95 -3.66
N ILE A 26 6.72 -16.75 -3.52
CA ILE A 26 6.80 -15.77 -4.61
C ILE A 26 7.69 -16.34 -5.73
N VAL A 27 7.19 -16.31 -6.96
CA VAL A 27 7.95 -16.72 -8.15
C VAL A 27 8.30 -15.52 -9.02
N ILE A 28 9.27 -15.68 -9.93
CA ILE A 28 9.70 -14.62 -10.87
C ILE A 28 8.52 -14.07 -11.68
N GLY A 29 7.56 -14.93 -12.04
CA GLY A 29 6.34 -14.53 -12.75
C GLY A 29 5.55 -13.45 -12.02
N ASP A 30 5.46 -13.52 -10.69
CA ASP A 30 4.72 -12.54 -9.90
C ASP A 30 5.37 -11.14 -9.99
N PHE A 31 6.71 -11.08 -10.08
CA PHE A 31 7.43 -9.81 -10.30
C PHE A 31 7.20 -9.27 -11.72
N ILE A 32 7.16 -10.14 -12.73
CA ILE A 32 6.86 -9.75 -14.11
C ILE A 32 5.44 -9.16 -14.18
N ASP A 33 4.48 -9.81 -13.54
CA ASP A 33 3.09 -9.35 -13.49
C ASP A 33 2.95 -8.00 -12.78
N LEU A 34 3.68 -7.81 -11.68
CA LEU A 34 3.75 -6.53 -10.97
C LEU A 34 4.31 -5.42 -11.88
N LEU A 35 5.46 -5.66 -12.53
CA LEU A 35 6.09 -4.66 -13.39
C LEU A 35 5.25 -4.34 -14.62
N THR A 36 4.63 -5.35 -15.23
CA THR A 36 3.74 -5.18 -16.38
C THR A 36 2.51 -4.37 -16.00
N GLY A 37 1.90 -4.68 -14.85
CA GLY A 37 0.75 -3.91 -14.35
C GLY A 37 1.08 -2.43 -14.08
N ILE A 38 2.29 -2.13 -13.59
CA ILE A 38 2.75 -0.74 -13.42
C ILE A 38 2.86 -0.03 -14.78
N VAL A 39 3.42 -0.71 -15.79
CA VAL A 39 3.53 -0.16 -17.14
C VAL A 39 2.15 0.15 -17.72
N ASP A 40 1.17 -0.72 -17.52
CA ASP A 40 -0.18 -0.53 -18.06
C ASP A 40 -0.91 0.65 -17.40
N ILE A 41 -0.81 0.78 -16.06
CA ILE A 41 -1.31 1.97 -15.34
C ILE A 41 -0.62 3.24 -15.86
N SER A 42 0.70 3.19 -16.05
CA SER A 42 1.46 4.34 -16.54
C SER A 42 1.02 4.78 -17.94
N LYS A 43 0.69 3.84 -18.84
CA LYS A 43 0.16 4.16 -20.18
C LYS A 43 -1.19 4.84 -20.09
N GLN A 44 -2.10 4.37 -19.24
CA GLN A 44 -3.41 5.02 -19.05
C GLN A 44 -3.25 6.45 -18.49
N CYS A 45 -2.35 6.66 -17.53
CA CYS A 45 -2.04 8.00 -17.03
C CYS A 45 -1.48 8.93 -18.13
N SER A 46 -0.73 8.41 -19.10
CA SER A 46 -0.20 9.22 -20.20
C SER A 46 -1.30 9.82 -21.09
N ILE A 47 -2.47 9.17 -21.19
CA ILE A 47 -3.64 9.68 -21.92
C ILE A 47 -4.16 10.96 -21.26
N LEU A 48 -4.14 11.02 -19.93
CA LEU A 48 -4.53 12.21 -19.18
C LEU A 48 -3.57 13.36 -19.47
N SER A 49 -2.26 13.11 -19.45
CA SER A 49 -1.25 14.13 -19.77
C SER A 49 -1.39 14.62 -21.21
N GLY A 50 -1.54 13.72 -22.17
CA GLY A 50 -1.65 14.09 -23.59
C GLY A 50 -2.90 14.92 -23.92
N GLY A 51 -4.00 14.75 -23.16
CA GLY A 51 -5.20 15.56 -23.37
C GLY A 51 -5.07 17.02 -22.92
N VAL A 52 -4.17 17.31 -21.98
CA VAL A 52 -3.86 18.68 -21.54
C VAL A 52 -3.08 19.45 -22.61
N ASP A 53 -2.26 18.74 -23.40
CA ASP A 53 -1.44 19.33 -24.47
C ASP A 53 -2.22 19.56 -25.77
N LEU A 54 -3.52 19.22 -25.81
CA LEU A 54 -4.36 19.38 -27.00
C LEU A 54 -4.73 20.85 -27.24
N SER A 55 -4.50 21.31 -28.47
CA SER A 55 -5.03 22.60 -28.94
C SER A 55 -6.53 22.49 -29.20
N LEU A 56 -7.30 23.38 -28.58
CA LEU A 56 -8.77 23.38 -28.64
C LEU A 56 -9.36 23.92 -29.97
N GLY A 57 -8.52 24.37 -30.91
CA GLY A 57 -8.91 24.69 -32.27
C GLY A 57 -10.06 25.72 -32.41
N ARG A 58 -10.95 25.50 -33.37
CA ARG A 58 -11.99 26.47 -33.79
C ARG A 58 -13.24 26.51 -32.90
N MET A 59 -13.48 25.49 -32.07
CA MET A 59 -14.66 25.40 -31.19
C MET A 59 -14.22 25.04 -29.77
N PRO A 60 -13.55 25.96 -29.06
CA PRO A 60 -12.79 25.61 -27.87
C PRO A 60 -13.63 25.02 -26.75
N LEU A 61 -14.85 25.54 -26.53
CA LEU A 61 -15.76 25.03 -25.49
C LEU A 61 -16.24 23.60 -25.77
N LYS A 62 -16.53 23.27 -27.04
CA LYS A 62 -16.99 21.93 -27.42
C LYS A 62 -15.88 20.90 -27.22
N TYR A 63 -14.67 21.22 -27.67
CA TYR A 63 -13.51 20.35 -27.51
C TYR A 63 -13.08 20.24 -26.05
N PHE A 64 -13.12 21.33 -25.29
CA PHE A 64 -12.86 21.31 -23.86
C PHE A 64 -13.81 20.38 -23.13
N ASN A 65 -15.12 20.50 -23.36
CA ASN A 65 -16.10 19.61 -22.74
C ASN A 65 -15.81 18.14 -23.07
N MET A 66 -15.51 17.83 -24.34
CA MET A 66 -15.18 16.47 -24.77
C MET A 66 -13.91 15.93 -24.09
N VAL A 67 -12.85 16.72 -24.01
CA VAL A 67 -11.58 16.34 -23.36
C VAL A 67 -11.80 16.09 -21.87
N ILE A 68 -12.50 16.98 -21.18
CA ILE A 68 -12.77 16.83 -19.74
C ILE A 68 -13.66 15.62 -19.46
N THR A 69 -14.73 15.39 -20.24
CA THR A 69 -15.54 14.17 -20.08
C THR A 69 -14.69 12.91 -20.26
N LYS A 70 -13.80 12.88 -21.26
CA LYS A 70 -12.89 11.74 -21.43
C LYS A 70 -11.84 11.60 -20.36
N HIS A 71 -11.37 12.69 -19.75
CA HIS A 71 -10.52 12.59 -18.58
C HIS A 71 -11.24 11.98 -17.39
N ILE A 72 -12.52 12.33 -17.16
CA ILE A 72 -13.33 11.72 -16.10
C ILE A 72 -13.48 10.21 -16.35
N ASP A 73 -13.88 9.81 -17.56
CA ASP A 73 -14.02 8.38 -17.92
C ASP A 73 -12.71 7.60 -17.65
N VAL A 74 -11.56 8.14 -18.09
CA VAL A 74 -10.25 7.50 -17.91
C VAL A 74 -9.84 7.44 -16.43
N ILE A 75 -10.20 8.43 -15.62
CA ILE A 75 -9.93 8.43 -14.17
C ILE A 75 -10.70 7.30 -13.48
N ASP A 76 -11.95 7.08 -13.86
CA ASP A 76 -12.77 5.99 -13.32
C ASP A 76 -12.20 4.62 -13.70
N GLU A 77 -11.83 4.43 -14.97
CA GLU A 77 -11.16 3.21 -15.44
C GLU A 77 -9.80 2.95 -14.75
N LEU A 78 -9.03 4.03 -14.50
CA LEU A 78 -7.77 3.95 -13.76
C LEU A 78 -7.99 3.46 -12.34
N TYR A 79 -9.06 3.90 -11.67
CA TYR A 79 -9.37 3.47 -10.31
C TYR A 79 -9.64 1.96 -10.24
N GLU A 80 -10.44 1.44 -11.18
CA GLU A 80 -10.70 0.00 -11.29
C GLU A 80 -9.42 -0.79 -11.62
N THR A 81 -8.59 -0.27 -12.53
CA THR A 81 -7.32 -0.87 -12.91
C THR A 81 -6.36 -0.94 -11.73
N ILE A 82 -6.24 0.14 -10.94
CA ILE A 82 -5.41 0.18 -9.73
C ILE A 82 -5.92 -0.81 -8.67
N ASN A 83 -7.23 -0.92 -8.49
CA ASN A 83 -7.80 -1.88 -7.53
C ASN A 83 -7.52 -3.32 -7.95
N THR A 84 -7.68 -3.63 -9.24
CA THR A 84 -7.34 -4.94 -9.80
C THR A 84 -5.85 -5.24 -9.67
N PHE A 85 -4.99 -4.27 -9.97
CA PHE A 85 -3.54 -4.37 -9.79
C PHE A 85 -3.17 -4.69 -8.33
N LYS A 86 -3.75 -3.99 -7.36
CA LYS A 86 -3.53 -4.23 -5.93
C LYS A 86 -4.01 -5.62 -5.51
N LYS A 87 -5.18 -6.06 -5.99
CA LYS A 87 -5.74 -7.40 -5.68
C LYS A 87 -4.83 -8.51 -6.22
N LYS A 88 -4.43 -8.42 -7.50
CA LYS A 88 -3.54 -9.41 -8.14
C LYS A 88 -2.17 -9.49 -7.48
N ASN A 89 -1.63 -8.35 -7.05
CA ASN A 89 -0.29 -8.26 -6.46
C ASN A 89 -0.29 -8.24 -4.92
N LYS A 90 -1.40 -8.61 -4.27
CA LYS A 90 -1.57 -8.56 -2.81
C LYS A 90 -0.45 -9.30 -2.06
N LEU A 91 0.01 -10.44 -2.60
CA LEU A 91 1.09 -11.25 -2.03
C LEU A 91 2.40 -10.45 -1.93
N ILE A 92 2.93 -9.98 -3.06
CA ILE A 92 4.18 -9.19 -3.10
C ILE A 92 4.04 -7.90 -2.31
N ILE A 93 2.92 -7.20 -2.44
CA ILE A 93 2.70 -5.92 -1.74
C ILE A 93 2.70 -6.12 -0.22
N THR A 94 2.12 -7.21 0.28
CA THR A 94 2.11 -7.51 1.72
C THR A 94 3.51 -7.81 2.22
N GLU A 95 4.24 -8.68 1.54
CA GLU A 95 5.62 -9.03 1.88
C GLU A 95 6.55 -7.81 1.89
N LEU A 96 6.45 -6.94 0.87
CA LEU A 96 7.23 -5.69 0.84
C LEU A 96 6.92 -4.77 2.03
N LYS A 97 5.64 -4.67 2.43
CA LYS A 97 5.22 -3.85 3.58
C LYS A 97 5.71 -4.44 4.91
N GLU A 98 5.67 -5.76 5.05
CA GLU A 98 6.17 -6.45 6.24
C GLU A 98 7.69 -6.28 6.37
N GLU A 99 8.43 -6.46 5.27
CA GLU A 99 9.88 -6.24 5.26
C GLU A 99 10.25 -4.79 5.64
N GLU A 100 9.49 -3.80 5.14
CA GLU A 100 9.70 -2.40 5.48
C GLU A 100 9.39 -2.11 6.96
N LYS A 101 8.34 -2.72 7.51
CA LYS A 101 7.99 -2.63 8.93
C LYS A 101 9.10 -3.23 9.80
N GLU A 102 9.60 -4.41 9.48
CA GLU A 102 10.71 -5.03 10.20
C GLU A 102 11.98 -4.15 10.16
N LYS A 103 12.31 -3.60 8.99
CA LYS A 103 13.46 -2.67 8.85
C LYS A 103 13.30 -1.46 9.76
N ARG A 104 12.08 -0.92 9.88
CA ARG A 104 11.79 0.21 10.77
C ARG A 104 11.94 -0.17 12.24
N GLU A 105 11.38 -1.30 12.67
CA GLU A 105 11.48 -1.80 14.05
C GLU A 105 12.94 -2.10 14.45
N ARG A 106 13.72 -2.69 13.54
CA ARG A 106 15.17 -2.88 13.74
C ARG A 106 15.90 -1.55 13.91
N ARG A 107 15.58 -0.53 13.10
CA ARG A 107 16.18 0.82 13.26
C ARG A 107 15.83 1.46 14.59
N GLU A 108 14.58 1.32 15.05
CA GLU A 108 14.11 1.87 16.31
C GLU A 108 14.73 1.16 17.52
N SER A 109 14.81 -0.17 17.50
CA SER A 109 15.46 -0.95 18.56
C SER A 109 16.96 -0.65 18.68
N VAL A 110 17.67 -0.47 17.56
CA VAL A 110 19.08 -0.04 17.55
C VAL A 110 19.22 1.37 18.13
N LYS A 111 18.34 2.32 17.77
CA LYS A 111 18.34 3.67 18.35
C LYS A 111 18.10 3.63 19.85
N GLN A 112 17.16 2.83 20.33
CA GLN A 112 16.89 2.66 21.76
C GLN A 112 18.08 2.04 22.51
N ARG A 113 18.68 0.97 21.97
CA ARG A 113 19.87 0.32 22.54
C ARG A 113 21.04 1.32 22.65
N ARG A 114 21.29 2.13 21.61
CA ARG A 114 22.31 3.19 21.64
C ARG A 114 22.02 4.25 22.70
N ARG A 115 20.77 4.69 22.85
CA ARG A 115 20.36 5.65 23.89
C ARG A 115 20.54 5.07 25.31
N LYS A 116 20.18 3.80 25.52
CA LYS A 116 20.37 3.12 26.81
C LYS A 116 21.85 3.00 27.17
N LYS A 117 22.70 2.59 26.23
CA LYS A 117 24.16 2.50 26.43
C LYS A 117 24.78 3.85 26.78
N LYS A 118 24.39 4.92 26.07
CA LYS A 118 24.85 6.29 26.39
C LYS A 118 24.48 6.73 27.81
N ARG A 119 23.24 6.45 28.25
CA ARG A 119 22.79 6.76 29.62
C ARG A 119 23.51 5.93 30.69
N GLN A 120 23.86 4.70 30.38
CA GLN A 120 24.59 3.82 31.29
C GLN A 120 26.04 4.29 31.46
N ASN A 121 26.75 4.54 30.36
CA ASN A 121 28.12 5.09 30.41
C ASN A 121 28.19 6.42 31.19
N GLN A 122 27.22 7.32 30.99
CA GLN A 122 27.16 8.59 31.74
C GLN A 122 26.88 8.41 33.25
N ARG A 123 26.26 7.30 33.66
CA ARG A 123 26.06 6.97 35.08
C ARG A 123 27.31 6.36 35.68
N GLU A 124 27.97 5.46 34.94
CA GLU A 124 29.24 4.83 35.34
C GLU A 124 30.34 5.90 35.49
N GLU A 125 30.50 6.81 34.53
CA GLU A 125 31.45 7.94 34.62
C GLU A 125 31.19 8.85 35.83
N LYS A 126 29.92 9.10 36.18
CA LYS A 126 29.56 9.92 37.36
C LYS A 126 29.83 9.20 38.68
N LEU A 127 29.64 7.89 38.73
CA LEU A 127 29.91 7.06 39.91
C LEU A 127 31.43 6.95 40.15
N ASP A 128 32.22 6.73 39.09
CA ASP A 128 33.68 6.71 39.17
C ASP A 128 34.22 8.05 39.69
N LEU A 129 33.76 9.19 39.16
CA LEU A 129 34.16 10.52 39.63
C LEU A 129 33.78 10.78 41.09
N SER A 130 32.68 10.21 41.58
CA SER A 130 32.26 10.34 42.99
C SER A 130 33.06 9.47 43.96
N SER A 131 33.73 8.41 43.46
CA SER A 131 34.58 7.53 44.25
C SER A 131 36.03 8.02 44.42
N LEU A 132 36.38 9.09 43.71
CA LEU A 132 37.70 9.74 43.71
C LEU A 132 37.80 10.95 44.66
N ILE A 133 36.71 11.31 45.35
CA ILE A 133 36.61 12.41 46.33
C ILE A 133 36.39 11.81 47.72
#